data_AF-A0A813IKK7-F1
#
_entry.id   AF-A0A813IKK7-F1
#
_cell.length_a   1.000
_cell.length_b   1.000
_cell.length_c   1.000
_cell.angle_alpha   90.00
_cell.angle_beta   90.00
_cell.angle_gamma   90.00
#
_symmetry.space_group_name_H-M   'P 1'
#
loop_
_entity.id
_entity.type
_entity.pdbx_description
1 polymer ?
#
loop_
_entity_poly.entity_id
_entity_poly.type
_entity_poly.pdbx_seq_one_letter_code
_entity_poly.pdbx_strand_id
1 'polypeptide(L)'
;VSDGSQFDYITRRTQDKAEMRTVHTFEDFPEDLKKKVTLLRHFKNYMLTDVLEKKDGATAGESSLQPTAPRTQVYSEPGQTPFVKKWTRNKHAIMFQLSNKIVQVVFFDKTEAILSSKSHTVTYVDKKSQVMSYPLSNVLDVPSAELAKRLRYTKDILVNLLGTRTTTDLPPGGAPPADHHIC
;
A
#
# COMPACT_ATOMS: atom_id res chain seq x y z
N VAL A 1 13.04 17.13 10.31
CA VAL A 1 11.74 17.38 10.97
C VAL A 1 10.76 17.78 9.90
N SER A 2 9.84 16.91 9.51
CA SER A 2 8.73 17.27 8.62
C SER A 2 7.67 17.92 9.51
N ASP A 3 7.70 19.25 9.61
CA ASP A 3 6.87 20.08 10.50
C ASP A 3 5.36 20.06 10.16
N GLY A 4 4.92 19.11 9.33
CA GLY A 4 3.54 18.99 8.85
C GLY A 4 3.04 20.20 8.05
N SER A 5 3.94 21.13 7.69
CA SER A 5 3.72 22.39 6.96
C SER A 5 3.79 22.20 5.43
N GLN A 6 4.41 21.11 4.98
CA GLN A 6 4.58 20.77 3.57
C GLN A 6 3.90 19.43 3.23
N PHE A 7 3.47 19.29 1.98
CA PHE A 7 2.95 18.07 1.42
C PHE A 7 3.53 17.79 0.03
N ASP A 8 3.70 16.51 -0.28
CA ASP A 8 4.13 16.06 -1.60
C ASP A 8 2.89 15.84 -2.48
N TYR A 9 2.84 16.49 -3.64
CA TYR A 9 1.89 16.22 -4.70
C TYR A 9 2.55 15.33 -5.77
N ILE A 10 2.01 14.13 -5.94
CA ILE A 10 2.53 13.15 -6.91
C ILE A 10 1.53 13.01 -8.05
N THR A 11 1.98 13.31 -9.26
CA THR A 11 1.17 13.15 -10.47
C THR A 11 1.20 11.70 -10.95
N ARG A 12 0.04 11.17 -11.35
CA ARG A 12 -0.07 9.81 -11.88
C ARG A 12 0.62 9.75 -13.25
N ARG A 13 1.48 8.75 -13.44
CA ARG A 13 2.07 8.45 -14.77
C ARG A 13 0.94 8.25 -15.79
N THR A 14 0.94 9.07 -16.84
CA THR A 14 0.14 8.85 -18.05
C THR A 14 1.07 8.39 -19.17
N GLN A 15 0.51 7.93 -20.29
CA GLN A 15 1.29 7.48 -21.45
C GLN A 15 2.25 8.57 -21.95
N ASP A 16 1.90 9.85 -21.75
CA ASP A 16 2.67 11.03 -22.18
C ASP A 16 3.45 11.77 -21.07
N LYS A 17 3.19 11.51 -19.78
CA LYS A 17 3.86 12.20 -18.67
C LYS A 17 4.41 11.25 -17.62
N ALA A 18 5.70 11.43 -17.30
CA ALA A 18 6.36 10.75 -16.20
C ALA A 18 5.71 11.11 -14.85
N GLU A 19 5.82 10.20 -13.87
CA GLU A 19 5.41 10.42 -12.48
C GLU A 19 6.27 11.54 -11.90
N MET A 20 5.72 12.75 -11.76
CA MET A 20 6.41 13.90 -11.19
C MET A 20 5.94 14.16 -9.75
N ARG A 21 6.89 14.38 -8.85
CA ARG A 21 6.68 14.73 -7.44
C ARG A 21 7.02 16.20 -7.25
N THR A 22 6.05 17.00 -6.84
CA THR A 22 6.26 18.41 -6.46
C THR A 22 5.96 18.59 -4.98
N VAL A 23 6.73 19.42 -4.30
CA VAL A 23 6.53 19.74 -2.89
C VAL A 23 5.84 21.10 -2.81
N HIS A 24 4.77 21.18 -2.03
CA HIS A 24 4.01 22.41 -1.80
C HIS A 24 3.76 22.60 -0.31
N THR A 25 3.35 23.79 0.11
CA THR A 25 2.95 24.06 1.50
C THR A 25 1.44 24.23 1.57
N PHE A 26 0.86 24.14 2.77
CA PHE A 26 -0.58 24.40 2.97
C PHE A 26 -0.98 25.88 2.80
N GLU A 27 0.01 26.76 2.63
CA GLU A 27 -0.14 28.21 2.45
C GLU A 27 0.15 28.62 1.00
N ASP A 28 1.07 27.93 0.33
CA ASP A 28 1.53 28.19 -1.03
C ASP A 28 1.40 26.92 -1.89
N PHE A 29 0.34 26.90 -2.70
CA PHE A 29 0.02 25.83 -3.65
C PHE A 29 -0.80 26.39 -4.82
N PRO A 30 -0.69 25.80 -6.03
CA PRO A 30 -1.45 26.25 -7.19
C PRO A 30 -2.96 26.05 -7.00
N GLU A 31 -3.78 26.97 -7.51
CA GLU A 31 -5.24 26.97 -7.30
C GLU A 31 -5.93 25.67 -7.72
N ASP A 32 -5.39 24.99 -8.74
CA ASP A 32 -5.87 23.69 -9.21
C ASP A 32 -5.84 22.60 -8.11
N LEU A 33 -4.97 22.75 -7.11
CA LEU A 33 -4.85 21.83 -5.99
C LEU A 33 -5.75 22.22 -4.80
N LYS A 34 -6.41 23.38 -4.81
CA LYS A 34 -7.20 23.89 -3.68
C LYS A 34 -8.20 22.87 -3.14
N LYS A 35 -8.98 22.23 -4.02
CA LYS A 35 -9.93 21.18 -3.63
C LYS A 35 -9.23 19.99 -2.95
N LYS A 36 -8.06 19.57 -3.47
CA LYS A 36 -7.29 18.45 -2.93
C LYS A 36 -6.65 18.80 -1.59
N VAL A 37 -6.12 20.01 -1.44
CA VAL A 37 -5.53 20.51 -0.19
C VAL A 37 -6.60 20.64 0.91
N THR A 38 -7.79 21.15 0.58
CA THR A 38 -8.91 21.20 1.53
C THR A 38 -9.31 19.82 1.99
N LEU A 39 -9.46 18.86 1.07
CA LEU A 39 -9.78 17.48 1.42
C LEU A 39 -8.68 16.82 2.27
N LEU A 40 -7.41 17.06 1.94
CA LEU A 40 -6.26 16.58 2.72
C LEU A 40 -6.27 17.15 4.15
N ARG A 41 -6.63 18.42 4.32
CA ARG A 41 -6.80 19.05 5.63
C ARG A 41 -7.91 18.38 6.44
N HIS A 42 -9.05 18.10 5.80
CA HIS A 42 -10.14 17.35 6.43
C HIS A 42 -9.70 15.94 6.84
N PHE A 43 -9.00 15.21 5.97
CA PHE A 43 -8.46 13.89 6.30
C PHE A 43 -7.44 13.93 7.43
N LYS A 44 -6.53 14.90 7.43
CA LYS A 44 -5.54 15.10 8.50
C LYS A 44 -6.23 15.29 9.85
N ASN A 45 -7.22 16.19 9.89
CA ASN A 45 -7.99 16.45 11.11
C ASN A 45 -8.79 15.22 11.54
N TYR A 46 -9.47 14.55 10.61
CA TYR A 46 -10.23 13.34 10.89
C TYR A 46 -9.35 12.24 11.50
N MET A 47 -8.19 11.97 10.91
CA MET A 47 -7.26 10.94 11.40
C MET A 47 -6.67 11.31 12.77
N LEU A 48 -6.32 12.60 12.99
CA LEU A 48 -5.83 13.06 14.30
C LEU A 48 -6.92 12.93 15.37
N THR A 49 -8.15 13.33 15.07
CA THR A 49 -9.28 13.22 15.99
C THR A 49 -9.64 11.77 16.28
N ASP A 50 -9.77 10.89 15.27
CA ASP A 50 -10.12 9.48 15.49
C ASP A 50 -9.01 8.70 16.24
N VAL A 51 -7.73 8.97 15.94
CA VAL A 51 -6.59 8.33 16.63
C VAL A 51 -6.52 8.80 18.10
N LEU A 52 -6.83 10.07 18.37
CA LEU A 52 -6.83 10.61 19.72
C LEU A 52 -8.09 10.24 20.52
N GLU A 53 -9.24 10.06 19.87
CA GLU A 53 -10.54 9.92 20.55
C GLU A 53 -11.00 8.46 20.76
N LYS A 54 -10.29 7.43 20.29
CA LYS A 54 -10.62 6.00 20.51
C LYS A 54 -12.12 5.71 20.44
N LYS A 55 -12.83 6.32 19.49
CA LYS A 55 -14.29 6.19 19.44
C LYS A 55 -14.66 4.85 18.82
N ASP A 56 -15.35 4.04 19.62
CA ASP A 56 -15.82 2.70 19.29
C ASP A 56 -16.53 2.66 17.92
N GLY A 57 -15.89 2.04 16.92
CA GLY A 57 -16.55 1.69 15.66
C GLY A 57 -15.74 1.94 14.38
N ALA A 58 -14.71 2.79 14.42
CA ALA A 58 -13.76 2.90 13.31
C ALA A 58 -12.66 1.86 13.50
N THR A 59 -12.52 0.92 12.56
CA THR A 59 -11.33 0.04 12.48
C THR A 59 -10.16 0.90 12.00
N ALA A 60 -9.71 1.83 12.85
CA ALA A 60 -8.44 2.50 12.66
C ALA A 60 -7.38 1.39 12.62
N GLY A 61 -6.72 1.24 11.47
CA GLY A 61 -5.51 0.43 11.36
C GLY A 61 -4.41 1.13 12.15
N GLU A 62 -4.53 1.15 13.48
CA GLU A 62 -3.40 1.36 14.37
C GLU A 62 -2.45 0.20 14.09
N SER A 63 -1.50 0.43 13.18
CA SER A 63 -0.43 -0.51 12.99
C SER A 63 0.32 -0.60 14.30
N SER A 64 0.18 -1.74 14.97
CA SER A 64 0.82 -1.99 16.27
C SER A 64 2.34 -2.10 16.17
N LEU A 65 2.91 -1.80 15.00
CA LEU A 65 4.28 -1.35 14.83
C LEU A 65 4.48 -0.07 15.64
N GLN A 66 4.74 -0.24 16.94
CA GLN A 66 5.46 0.76 17.69
C GLN A 66 6.77 1.04 16.92
N PRO A 67 7.26 2.29 16.84
CA PRO A 67 8.61 2.57 16.39
C PRO A 67 9.60 2.03 17.45
N THR A 68 9.77 0.71 17.52
CA THR A 68 10.63 0.00 18.48
C THR A 68 12.09 -0.10 18.03
N ALA A 69 12.58 0.94 17.34
CA ALA A 69 14.01 1.19 17.26
C ALA A 69 14.25 2.60 17.79
N PRO A 70 15.33 2.86 18.57
CA PRO A 70 15.78 4.22 18.74
C PRO A 70 15.88 4.78 17.33
N ARG A 71 15.17 5.88 17.07
CA ARG A 71 15.22 6.62 15.80
C ARG A 71 16.71 6.87 15.49
N THR A 72 17.36 5.95 14.79
CA THR A 72 18.07 6.38 13.59
C THR A 72 16.95 7.01 12.81
N GLN A 73 16.85 8.32 12.95
CA GLN A 73 16.07 9.14 12.07
C GLN A 73 16.60 8.72 10.71
N VAL A 74 15.91 7.79 10.05
CA VAL A 74 15.96 7.70 8.61
C VAL A 74 15.31 9.02 8.27
N TYR A 75 16.16 10.04 8.15
CA TYR A 75 15.89 11.27 7.46
C TYR A 75 15.27 10.78 6.16
N SER A 76 13.94 10.75 6.13
CA SER A 76 13.25 10.64 4.87
C SER A 76 13.52 12.00 4.29
N GLU A 77 14.57 12.05 3.48
CA GLU A 77 14.90 13.22 2.69
C GLU A 77 13.58 13.74 2.09
N PRO A 78 13.33 15.07 2.09
CA PRO A 78 12.15 15.62 1.45
C PRO A 78 12.07 15.05 0.03
N GLY A 79 11.01 14.30 -0.26
CA GLY A 79 10.87 13.53 -1.51
C GLY A 79 11.15 12.01 -1.43
N GLN A 80 11.40 11.43 -0.24
CA GLN A 80 11.58 9.98 -0.04
C GLN A 80 10.53 9.33 0.88
N THR A 81 9.56 10.09 1.38
CA THR A 81 8.46 9.53 2.17
C THR A 81 7.67 8.50 1.33
N PRO A 82 7.46 7.28 1.85
CA PRO A 82 6.69 6.29 1.15
C PRO A 82 5.23 6.72 1.06
N PHE A 83 4.62 6.52 -0.10
CA PHE A 83 3.21 6.80 -0.33
C PHE A 83 2.50 5.54 -0.81
N VAL A 84 1.18 5.47 -0.58
CA VAL A 84 0.36 4.35 -1.05
C VAL A 84 0.21 4.46 -2.57
N LYS A 85 0.80 3.53 -3.32
CA LYS A 85 0.64 3.44 -4.79
C LYS A 85 -0.69 2.79 -5.17
N LYS A 86 -1.09 1.77 -4.43
CA LYS A 86 -2.33 1.02 -4.69
C LYS A 86 -2.87 0.52 -3.35
N TRP A 87 -4.18 0.54 -3.20
CA TRP A 87 -4.85 -0.10 -2.08
C TRP A 87 -6.05 -0.89 -2.57
N THR A 88 -6.38 -1.97 -1.88
CA THR A 88 -7.56 -2.79 -2.18
C THR A 88 -8.21 -3.23 -0.89
N ARG A 89 -9.54 -3.18 -0.86
CA ARG A 89 -10.33 -3.70 0.25
C ARG A 89 -10.95 -5.02 -0.15
N ASN A 90 -10.59 -6.08 0.56
CA ASN A 90 -11.18 -7.40 0.45
C ASN A 90 -12.18 -7.63 1.60
N LYS A 91 -12.91 -8.75 1.54
CA LYS A 91 -13.92 -9.11 2.55
C LYS A 91 -13.35 -9.22 3.97
N HIS A 92 -12.08 -9.60 4.11
CA HIS A 92 -11.44 -9.89 5.41
C HIS A 92 -10.20 -9.06 5.70
N ALA A 93 -9.72 -8.25 4.76
CA ALA A 93 -8.52 -7.46 4.93
C ALA A 93 -8.47 -6.26 3.97
N ILE A 94 -7.67 -5.27 4.32
CA ILE A 94 -7.28 -4.17 3.45
C ILE A 94 -5.79 -4.33 3.14
N MET A 95 -5.44 -4.31 1.86
CA MET A 95 -4.06 -4.36 1.40
C MET A 95 -3.63 -2.98 0.90
N PHE A 96 -2.46 -2.54 1.34
CA PHE A 96 -1.77 -1.34 0.92
C PHE A 96 -0.44 -1.70 0.26
N GLN A 97 -0.23 -1.21 -0.95
CA GLN A 97 1.03 -1.31 -1.67
C GLN A 97 1.70 0.06 -1.66
N LEU A 98 2.86 0.16 -1.02
CA LEU A 98 3.61 1.40 -0.86
C LEU A 98 4.67 1.55 -1.96
N SER A 99 5.13 2.79 -2.18
CA SER A 99 6.13 3.12 -3.20
C SER A 99 7.52 2.55 -2.92
N ASN A 100 7.84 2.29 -1.66
CA ASN A 100 9.08 1.66 -1.20
C ASN A 100 9.08 0.12 -1.28
N LYS A 101 8.16 -0.47 -2.07
CA LYS A 101 8.02 -1.94 -2.24
C LYS A 101 7.61 -2.67 -0.96
N ILE A 102 7.03 -1.96 0.00
CA ILE A 102 6.35 -2.56 1.14
C ILE A 102 4.90 -2.87 0.76
N VAL A 103 4.44 -4.05 1.13
CA VAL A 103 3.03 -4.46 1.06
C VAL A 103 2.54 -4.70 2.47
N GLN A 104 1.56 -3.93 2.91
CA GLN A 104 0.93 -4.06 4.21
C GLN A 104 -0.49 -4.60 4.04
N VAL A 105 -0.84 -5.62 4.81
CA VAL A 105 -2.16 -6.23 4.84
C VAL A 105 -2.69 -6.12 6.25
N VAL A 106 -3.73 -5.32 6.41
CA VAL A 106 -4.43 -5.10 7.68
C VAL A 106 -5.69 -5.95 7.68
N PHE A 107 -5.76 -6.95 8.54
CA PHE A 107 -6.93 -7.82 8.65
C PHE A 107 -7.95 -7.22 9.62
N PHE A 108 -9.23 -7.47 9.38
CA PHE A 108 -10.30 -6.93 10.24
C PHE A 108 -10.35 -7.56 11.64
N ASP A 109 -9.57 -8.61 11.87
CA ASP A 109 -9.47 -9.26 13.17
C ASP A 109 -8.27 -8.76 13.99
N LYS A 110 -7.80 -7.54 13.70
CA LYS A 110 -6.72 -6.81 14.40
C LYS A 110 -5.32 -7.40 14.21
N THR A 111 -5.14 -8.30 13.24
CA THR A 111 -3.82 -8.79 12.85
C THR A 111 -3.31 -8.03 11.63
N GLU A 112 -1.99 -7.93 11.47
CA GLU A 112 -1.38 -7.26 10.33
C GLU A 112 -0.21 -8.06 9.79
N ALA A 113 -0.03 -8.06 8.47
CA ALA A 113 1.11 -8.64 7.81
C ALA A 113 1.78 -7.60 6.92
N ILE A 114 3.05 -7.32 7.18
CA ILE A 114 3.87 -6.38 6.44
C ILE A 114 4.96 -7.17 5.74
N LEU A 115 5.02 -7.06 4.42
CA LEU A 115 6.02 -7.69 3.58
C LEU A 115 6.90 -6.62 2.97
N SER A 116 8.21 -6.71 3.19
CA SER A 116 9.20 -5.85 2.56
C SER A 116 9.94 -6.62 1.47
N SER A 117 9.71 -6.24 0.21
CA SER A 117 10.43 -6.83 -0.92
C SER A 117 11.90 -6.43 -0.97
N LYS A 118 12.33 -5.38 -0.25
CA LYS A 118 13.73 -4.93 -0.25
C LYS A 118 14.58 -5.72 0.76
N SER A 119 14.03 -5.98 1.95
CA SER A 119 14.74 -6.71 3.02
C SER A 119 14.42 -8.20 3.05
N HIS A 120 13.53 -8.68 2.17
CA HIS A 120 13.02 -10.05 2.15
C HIS A 120 12.54 -10.48 3.55
N THR A 121 11.83 -9.58 4.24
CA THR A 121 11.35 -9.79 5.61
C THR A 121 9.83 -9.69 5.64
N VAL A 122 9.23 -10.56 6.44
CA VAL A 122 7.83 -10.53 6.82
C VAL A 122 7.73 -10.11 8.28
N THR A 123 6.98 -9.07 8.56
CA THR A 123 6.59 -8.67 9.89
C THR A 123 5.12 -8.98 10.09
N TYR A 124 4.80 -9.79 11.10
CA TYR A 124 3.45 -10.15 11.48
C TYR A 124 3.11 -9.53 12.83
N VAL A 125 1.93 -8.94 12.92
CA VAL A 125 1.35 -8.39 14.13
C VAL A 125 0.18 -9.28 14.51
N ASP A 126 0.27 -9.90 15.68
CA ASP A 126 -0.81 -10.73 16.20
C ASP A 126 -1.90 -9.88 16.90
N LYS A 127 -3.03 -10.49 17.24
CA LYS A 127 -4.18 -9.86 17.93
C LYS A 127 -3.81 -9.25 19.28
N LYS A 128 -2.74 -9.76 19.89
CA LYS A 128 -2.14 -9.24 21.13
C LYS A 128 -1.19 -8.06 20.87
N SER A 129 -1.18 -7.49 19.66
CA SER A 129 -0.29 -6.39 19.28
C SER A 129 1.21 -6.74 19.34
N GLN A 130 1.53 -8.04 19.33
CA GLN A 130 2.91 -8.52 19.34
C GLN A 130 3.47 -8.54 17.93
N VAL A 131 4.60 -7.84 17.75
CA VAL A 131 5.30 -7.74 16.47
C VAL A 131 6.35 -8.83 16.38
N MET A 132 6.24 -9.68 15.35
CA MET A 132 7.19 -10.73 15.06
C MET A 132 7.73 -10.53 13.65
N SER A 133 9.05 -10.48 13.48
CA SER A 133 9.68 -10.32 12.18
C SER A 133 10.50 -11.55 11.82
N TYR A 134 10.28 -12.08 10.62
CA TYR A 134 10.91 -13.28 10.10
C TYR A 134 11.46 -13.05 8.70
N PRO A 135 12.62 -13.61 8.35
CA PRO A 135 13.05 -13.69 6.96
C PRO A 135 12.02 -14.46 6.12
N LEU A 136 11.75 -14.00 4.91
CA LEU A 136 10.82 -14.64 3.97
C LEU A 136 11.22 -16.09 3.66
N SER A 137 12.51 -16.42 3.75
CA SER A 137 13.02 -17.78 3.59
C SER A 137 12.56 -18.74 4.68
N ASN A 138 12.45 -18.25 5.93
CA ASN A 138 12.21 -19.10 7.11
C ASN A 138 10.78 -18.99 7.63
N VAL A 139 10.01 -18.01 7.15
CA VAL A 139 8.68 -17.70 7.68
C VAL A 139 7.67 -18.84 7.44
N LEU A 140 7.88 -19.66 6.41
CA LEU A 140 7.03 -20.82 6.12
C LEU A 140 7.30 -22.00 7.07
N ASP A 141 8.49 -22.05 7.67
CA ASP A 141 8.92 -23.09 8.60
C ASP A 141 8.53 -22.78 10.05
N VAL A 142 8.05 -21.56 10.32
CA VAL A 142 7.55 -21.18 11.64
C VAL A 142 6.32 -22.03 11.96
N PRO A 143 6.26 -22.72 13.12
CA PRO A 143 5.13 -23.57 13.52
C PRO A 143 3.91 -22.74 13.97
N SER A 144 3.52 -21.76 13.14
CA SER A 144 2.35 -20.91 13.34
C SER A 144 1.40 -21.08 12.17
N ALA A 145 0.39 -21.93 12.36
CA ALA A 145 -0.65 -22.19 11.36
C ALA A 145 -1.40 -20.91 10.97
N GLU A 146 -1.56 -19.98 11.91
CA GLU A 146 -2.18 -18.68 11.67
C GLU A 146 -1.32 -17.83 10.73
N LEU A 147 -0.05 -17.62 11.05
CA LEU A 147 0.88 -16.85 10.20
C LEU A 147 0.93 -17.41 8.79
N ALA A 148 1.06 -18.74 8.65
CA ALA A 148 1.09 -19.40 7.35
C ALA A 148 -0.20 -19.17 6.56
N LYS A 149 -1.37 -19.18 7.22
CA LYS A 149 -2.66 -18.87 6.58
C LYS A 149 -2.73 -17.41 6.12
N ARG A 150 -2.25 -16.45 6.94
CA ARG A 150 -2.19 -15.04 6.56
C ARG A 150 -1.27 -14.81 5.37
N LEU A 151 -0.11 -15.46 5.35
CA LEU A 151 0.84 -15.31 4.25
C LEU A 151 0.34 -15.90 2.95
N ARG A 152 -0.33 -17.05 3.00
CA ARG A 152 -1.04 -17.60 1.83
C ARG A 152 -2.07 -16.60 1.30
N TYR A 153 -2.90 -16.05 2.19
CA TYR A 153 -3.90 -15.05 1.79
C TYR A 153 -3.28 -13.76 1.21
N THR A 154 -2.21 -13.25 1.84
CA THR A 154 -1.45 -12.10 1.34
C THR A 154 -0.87 -12.38 -0.05
N LYS A 155 -0.31 -13.56 -0.28
CA LYS A 155 0.16 -14.01 -1.59
C LYS A 155 -0.97 -14.01 -2.61
N ASP A 156 -2.13 -14.59 -2.29
CA ASP A 156 -3.25 -14.68 -3.22
C ASP A 156 -3.78 -13.29 -3.62
N ILE A 157 -3.95 -12.38 -2.65
CA ILE A 157 -4.36 -11.00 -2.95
C ILE A 157 -3.30 -10.31 -3.80
N LEU A 158 -2.01 -10.50 -3.49
CA LEU A 158 -0.92 -9.88 -4.24
C LEU A 158 -0.87 -10.40 -5.68
N VAL A 159 -1.07 -11.71 -5.89
CA VAL A 159 -1.15 -12.32 -7.22
C VAL A 159 -2.35 -11.77 -7.98
N ASN A 160 -3.53 -11.65 -7.36
CA ASN A 160 -4.69 -11.02 -8.00
C ASN A 160 -4.39 -9.56 -8.40
N LEU A 161 -3.73 -8.81 -7.52
CA LEU A 161 -3.34 -7.42 -7.75
C LEU A 161 -2.37 -7.25 -8.92
N LEU A 162 -1.48 -8.21 -9.13
CA LEU A 162 -0.51 -8.26 -10.22
C LEU A 162 -1.10 -8.85 -11.51
N GLY A 163 -1.97 -9.86 -11.40
CA GLY A 163 -2.67 -10.52 -12.50
C GLY A 163 -3.68 -9.62 -13.23
N THR A 164 -4.21 -8.59 -12.56
CA THR A 164 -4.95 -7.51 -13.24
C THR A 164 -4.13 -6.72 -14.28
N ARG A 165 -2.83 -6.96 -14.41
CA ARG A 165 -1.98 -6.34 -15.44
C ARG A 165 -1.87 -7.13 -16.75
N THR A 166 -2.42 -8.36 -16.84
CA THR A 166 -2.21 -9.25 -18.00
C THR A 166 -3.46 -9.52 -18.85
N THR A 167 -4.57 -8.79 -18.66
CA THR A 167 -5.83 -9.04 -19.40
C THR A 167 -6.24 -7.94 -20.38
N THR A 168 -5.31 -7.08 -20.80
CA THR A 168 -5.51 -6.27 -22.01
C THR A 168 -4.43 -6.64 -23.01
N ASP A 169 -4.90 -7.05 -24.19
CA ASP A 169 -4.14 -7.30 -25.44
C ASP A 169 -3.83 -8.77 -25.78
N LEU A 170 -4.89 -9.54 -26.07
CA LEU A 170 -4.84 -10.58 -27.08
C LEU A 170 -6.09 -10.42 -27.97
N PRO A 171 -5.96 -10.14 -29.27
CA PRO A 171 -7.11 -10.12 -30.18
C PRO A 171 -7.69 -11.53 -30.33
N PRO A 172 -9.02 -11.68 -30.44
CA PRO A 172 -9.63 -12.97 -30.66
C PRO A 172 -9.30 -13.47 -32.07
N GLY A 173 -8.72 -14.67 -32.12
CA GLY A 173 -8.88 -15.65 -33.19
C GLY A 173 -8.76 -15.12 -34.62
N GLY A 174 -7.57 -15.28 -35.21
CA GLY A 174 -7.41 -15.25 -36.66
C GLY A 174 -8.36 -16.26 -37.31
N ALA A 175 -9.24 -15.75 -38.16
CA ALA A 175 -9.96 -16.57 -39.13
C ALA A 175 -8.93 -17.11 -40.15
N PRO A 176 -8.99 -18.40 -40.53
CA PRO A 176 -8.15 -18.90 -41.61
C PRO A 176 -8.63 -18.29 -42.95
N PRO A 177 -7.71 -17.97 -43.89
CA PRO A 177 -8.10 -17.59 -45.23
C PRO A 177 -8.74 -18.79 -45.93
N ALA A 178 -9.96 -18.61 -46.44
CA ALA A 178 -10.59 -19.55 -47.35
C ALA A 178 -9.81 -19.53 -48.67
N ASP A 179 -9.18 -20.65 -48.97
CA ASP A 179 -8.47 -20.93 -50.20
C ASP A 179 -9.45 -20.82 -51.38
N HIS A 180 -9.21 -19.84 -52.25
CA HIS A 180 -9.87 -19.73 -53.55
C HIS A 180 -9.04 -20.55 -54.52
N HIS A 181 -9.40 -21.82 -54.69
CA HIS A 181 -8.94 -22.62 -55.82
C HIS A 181 -10.11 -23.06 -56.69
N ILE A 182 -10.08 -22.49 -57.88
CA ILE A 182 -10.82 -22.80 -59.11
C ILE A 182 -10.92 -24.31 -59.34
N CYS A 183 -12.14 -24.79 -59.61
CA CYS A 183 -12.51 -25.70 -60.71
C CYS A 183 -14.03 -25.61 -60.92
#